data_AF-A0A545TUB7-F1
#
_entry.id   AF-A0A545TUB7-F1
#
_cell.length_a   1.000
_cell.length_b   1.000
_cell.length_c   1.000
_cell.angle_alpha   90.00
_cell.angle_beta   90.00
_cell.angle_gamma   90.00
#
_symmetry.space_group_name_H-M   'P 1'
#
loop_
_entity.id
_entity.type
_entity.pdbx_description
1 polymer ?
#
loop_
_entity_poly.entity_id
_entity_poly.type
_entity_poly.pdbx_seq_one_letter_code
_entity_poly.pdbx_strand_id
1 'polypeptide(L)' 'MATNSESWIGVILKNEEEMLAVDEVIGAIDDFFEKYSEEMRDSEYIEKPEWENVVSAVRKAYELIQEQPAATPSL' A
#
# COMPACT_ATOMS: atom_id res chain seq x y z
N MET A 1 6.76 -8.68 -8.47
CA MET A 1 6.83 -7.24 -8.84
C MET A 1 5.58 -6.86 -9.62
N ALA A 2 4.68 -6.09 -9.01
CA ALA A 2 3.57 -5.46 -9.72
C ALA A 2 4.15 -4.35 -10.59
N THR A 3 4.00 -4.44 -11.91
CA THR A 3 4.93 -3.77 -12.84
C THR A 3 4.54 -2.33 -13.20
N ASN A 4 3.34 -1.86 -12.89
CA ASN A 4 2.96 -0.44 -13.03
C ASN A 4 1.61 -0.14 -12.33
N SER A 5 1.62 0.59 -11.22
CA SER A 5 0.42 1.04 -10.49
C SER A 5 -0.45 2.01 -11.30
N GLU A 6 0.14 2.81 -12.21
CA GLU A 6 -0.59 3.71 -13.12
C GLU A 6 -1.58 2.95 -14.00
N SER A 7 -1.25 1.71 -14.37
CA SER A 7 -2.13 0.87 -15.21
C SER A 7 -3.43 0.46 -14.51
N TRP A 8 -3.54 0.70 -13.20
CA TRP A 8 -4.71 0.40 -12.39
C TRP A 8 -5.60 1.62 -12.12
N ILE A 9 -5.19 2.83 -12.56
CA ILE A 9 -6.05 4.02 -12.54
C ILE A 9 -7.24 3.80 -13.48
N GLY A 10 -8.45 4.00 -12.98
CA GLY A 10 -9.73 3.70 -13.64
C GLY A 10 -10.20 2.25 -13.52
N VAL A 11 -9.38 1.34 -12.98
CA VAL A 11 -9.73 -0.10 -12.81
C VAL A 11 -10.01 -0.42 -11.34
N ILE A 12 -9.05 -0.12 -10.45
CA ILE A 12 -9.17 -0.30 -8.99
C ILE A 12 -8.82 1.00 -8.26
N LEU A 13 -7.89 1.79 -8.81
CA LEU A 13 -7.53 3.11 -8.30
C LEU A 13 -8.31 4.17 -9.06
N LYS A 14 -8.83 5.21 -8.41
CA LYS A 14 -9.66 6.22 -9.06
C LYS A 14 -8.88 7.38 -9.66
N ASN A 15 -7.78 7.75 -9.03
CA ASN A 15 -7.03 8.94 -9.38
C ASN A 15 -5.53 8.72 -9.11
N GLU A 16 -4.75 9.71 -9.54
CA GLU A 16 -3.31 9.74 -9.36
C GLU A 16 -2.91 9.75 -7.88
N GLU A 17 -3.74 10.32 -6.99
CA GLU A 17 -3.48 10.37 -5.55
C GLU A 17 -3.54 8.99 -4.89
N GLU A 18 -4.54 8.18 -5.23
CA GLU A 18 -4.64 6.77 -4.81
C GLU A 18 -3.47 5.94 -5.37
N MET A 19 -3.05 6.22 -6.62
CA MET A 19 -1.90 5.56 -7.24
C MET A 19 -0.58 5.88 -6.53
N LEU A 20 -0.31 7.16 -6.29
CA LEU A 20 0.90 7.58 -5.57
C LEU A 20 0.95 7.00 -4.16
N ALA A 21 -0.20 6.89 -3.48
CA ALA A 21 -0.27 6.27 -2.17
C ALA A 21 0.02 4.76 -2.20
N VAL A 22 -0.41 4.05 -3.26
CA VAL A 22 -0.07 2.64 -3.46
C VAL A 22 1.40 2.46 -3.83
N ASP A 23 1.98 3.35 -4.63
CA ASP A 23 3.42 3.34 -4.93
C ASP A 23 4.27 3.57 -3.69
N GLU A 24 3.83 4.47 -2.81
CA GLU A 24 4.49 4.69 -1.52
C GLU A 24 4.47 3.42 -0.64
N VAL A 25 3.39 2.64 -0.67
CA VAL A 25 3.31 1.34 0.00
C VAL A 25 4.29 0.34 -0.62
N ILE A 26 4.32 0.24 -1.95
CA ILE A 26 5.22 -0.68 -2.66
C ILE A 26 6.68 -0.33 -2.35
N GLY A 27 7.04 0.95 -2.44
CA GLY A 27 8.38 1.43 -2.12
C GLY A 27 8.77 1.13 -0.66
N ALA A 28 7.87 1.37 0.30
CA ALA A 28 8.15 1.06 1.71
C ALA A 28 8.38 -0.44 1.95
N ILE A 29 7.67 -1.31 1.22
CA ILE A 29 7.86 -2.77 1.29
C ILE A 29 9.19 -3.18 0.66
N ASP A 30 9.51 -2.63 -0.51
CA ASP A 30 10.76 -2.91 -1.22
C ASP A 30 11.98 -2.45 -0.40
N ASP A 31 11.95 -1.23 0.16
CA ASP A 31 13.00 -0.70 1.04
C ASP A 31 13.18 -1.58 2.29
N PHE A 32 12.07 -2.07 2.85
CA PHE A 32 12.10 -2.96 4.00
C PHE A 32 12.77 -4.29 3.65
N PHE A 33 12.41 -4.91 2.51
CA PHE A 33 12.98 -6.18 2.08
C PHE A 33 14.40 -6.08 1.49
N GLU A 34 14.80 -4.91 0.99
CA GLU A 34 16.19 -4.65 0.64
C GLU A 34 17.08 -4.68 1.90
N LYS A 35 16.56 -4.16 3.02
CA LYS A 35 17.25 -4.16 4.31
C LYS A 35 17.16 -5.50 5.05
N TYR A 36 16.07 -6.22 4.88
CA TYR A 36 15.74 -7.44 5.60
C TYR A 36 15.40 -8.56 4.62
N SER A 37 16.13 -9.68 4.67
CA SER A 37 15.88 -10.82 3.77
C SER A 37 14.40 -11.25 3.77
N GLU A 38 13.91 -11.57 2.56
CA GLU A 38 12.60 -12.18 2.30
C GLU A 38 12.42 -13.56 2.96
N GLU A 39 13.46 -14.14 3.58
CA GLU A 39 13.41 -15.45 4.27
C GLU A 39 13.02 -15.36 5.75
N MET A 40 12.74 -14.17 6.28
CA MET A 40 12.25 -13.99 7.65
C MET A 40 10.79 -14.42 7.80
N ARG A 41 10.39 -14.84 9.00
CA ARG A 41 8.98 -15.12 9.28
C ARG A 41 8.22 -13.83 9.48
N ASP A 42 6.92 -13.84 9.20
CA ASP A 42 6.02 -12.71 9.42
C ASP A 42 6.12 -12.11 10.83
N SER A 43 6.26 -12.97 11.84
CA SER A 43 6.43 -12.54 13.24
C SER A 43 7.71 -11.72 13.47
N GLU A 44 8.73 -11.92 12.65
CA GLU A 44 10.02 -11.23 12.75
C GLU A 44 10.00 -9.89 12.01
N TYR A 45 9.12 -9.74 11.00
CA TYR A 45 8.91 -8.47 10.30
C TYR A 45 8.21 -7.45 11.19
N ILE A 46 7.13 -7.84 11.85
CA ILE A 46 6.32 -6.94 12.68
C ILE A 46 7.06 -6.40 13.91
N GLU A 47 8.15 -7.04 14.31
CA GLU A 47 9.00 -6.60 15.41
C GLU A 47 10.09 -5.60 14.97
N LYS A 48 10.29 -5.39 13.67
CA LYS A 48 11.26 -4.40 13.18
C LYS A 48 10.66 -3.00 13.26
N PRO A 49 11.39 -2.01 13.81
CA PRO A 49 10.89 -0.63 13.86
C PRO A 49 10.63 -0.06 12.46
N GLU A 50 11.38 -0.49 11.45
CA GLU A 50 11.20 -0.07 10.05
C GLU A 50 9.87 -0.53 9.45
N TRP A 51 9.24 -1.56 10.03
CA TRP A 51 7.91 -2.00 9.63
C TRP A 51 6.83 -0.94 9.91
N GLU A 52 7.06 -0.01 10.85
CA GLU A 52 6.14 1.12 11.06
C GLU A 52 6.02 2.01 9.81
N ASN A 53 7.06 2.08 8.96
CA ASN A 53 7.00 2.85 7.72
C ASN A 53 6.01 2.21 6.73
N VAL A 54 6.05 0.88 6.61
CA VAL A 54 5.10 0.11 5.80
C VAL A 54 3.68 0.31 6.32
N VAL A 55 3.47 0.17 7.63
CA VAL A 55 2.15 0.34 8.26
C VAL A 55 1.61 1.77 8.06
N SER A 56 2.48 2.79 8.16
CA SER A 56 2.11 4.18 7.97
C SER A 56 1.68 4.47 6.53
N ALA A 57 2.44 3.98 5.55
CA ALA A 57 2.09 4.09 4.14
C ALA A 57 0.76 3.39 3.84
N VAL A 58 0.54 2.19 4.38
CA VAL A 58 -0.70 1.44 4.22
C VAL A 58 -1.89 2.18 4.82
N ARG A 59 -1.74 2.78 6.01
CA ARG A 59 -2.82 3.55 6.63
C ARG A 59 -3.22 4.74 5.76
N LYS A 60 -2.24 5.49 5.24
CA LYS A 60 -2.49 6.63 4.34
C LYS A 60 -3.21 6.19 3.06
N ALA A 61 -2.74 5.12 2.41
CA ALA A 61 -3.39 4.58 1.22
C ALA A 61 -4.81 4.11 1.52
N TYR A 62 -5.03 3.44 2.67
CA TYR A 62 -6.35 2.99 3.09
C TYR A 62 -7.31 4.15 3.32
N GLU A 63 -6.88 5.22 3.99
CA GLU A 63 -7.70 6.41 4.22
C GLU A 63 -8.12 7.05 2.89
N LEU A 64 -7.19 7.25 1.97
CA LEU A 64 -7.46 7.82 0.64
C LEU A 64 -8.45 6.96 -0.18
N ILE A 65 -8.34 5.63 -0.07
CA ILE A 65 -9.23 4.69 -0.77
C ILE A 65 -10.62 4.62 -0.08
N GLN A 66 -10.69 4.76 1.24
CA GLN A 66 -11.91 4.59 2.04
C GLN A 66 -12.71 5.87 2.29
N GLU A 67 -12.15 7.07 2.10
CA GLU A 67 -12.91 8.34 2.14
C GLU A 67 -13.96 8.46 1.02
N GLN A 68 -14.16 7.41 0.25
CA GLN A 68 -15.30 7.24 -0.63
C GLN A 68 -16.56 6.89 0.18
N PRO A 69 -17.69 7.59 0.00
CA PRO A 69 -18.96 7.08 0.50
C PRO A 69 -19.18 5.70 -0.12
N ALA A 70 -19.34 4.68 0.72
CA ALA A 70 -19.78 3.36 0.32
C ALA A 70 -20.88 3.54 -0.71
N ALA A 71 -20.65 3.08 -1.94
CA ALA A 71 -21.62 3.22 -3.01
C ALA A 71 -22.95 2.69 -2.49
N THR A 72 -23.90 3.61 -2.24
CA THR A 72 -25.24 3.25 -1.83
C THR A 72 -25.77 2.35 -2.94
N PRO A 73 -26.09 1.07 -2.68
CA PRO A 73 -26.70 0.25 -3.71
C PRO A 73 -28.00 0.96 -4.10
N SER A 74 -28.01 1.50 -5.32
CA SER A 74 -29.21 2.07 -5.91
C SER A 74 -30.07 0.91 -6.39
N LEU A 75 -31.21 0.76 -5.70
CA LEU A 75 -32.39 -0.08 -5.95
C LEU A 75 -32.28 -1.57 -5.59
#